data_AF-A0A9E2TPP9-F1
#
_entry.id   AF-A0A9E2TPP9-F1
#
_cell.length_a   1.000
_cell.length_b   1.000
_cell.length_c   1.000
_cell.angle_alpha   90.00
_cell.angle_beta   90.00
_cell.angle_gamma   90.00
#
_symmetry.space_group_name_H-M   'P 1'
#
loop_
_entity.id
_entity.type
_entity.pdbx_description
1 polymer ?
#
loop_
_entity_poly.entity_id
_entity_poly.type
_entity_poly.pdbx_seq_one_letter_code
_entity_poly.pdbx_strand_id
1 'polypeptide(L)'
;MKGGVLLIGSLLWEDETNSLNKEQGKLREKWRENLEISNKIYTKVPIRYGRKSTSKRCTYTMLFSNSVEQLGTAVIIPFINETETFNDIKNQALSLSYAEGISNKRYPDRLIASWGAVGITFNKSKDEEYVELKKKWHDEFDHFDNVNYKIGTESPSISKKGELNFNLDLPEMLDYVFATPVIPNISMYPTSDKIVSAILESKPKYDTYVKQNFINGIRVHDDEKIIERIG
;
A
#
# COMPACT_ATOMS: atom_id res chain seq x y z
N MET A 1 -16.91 0.55 -14.79
CA MET A 1 -15.76 -0.27 -14.34
C MET A 1 -15.69 -0.24 -12.83
N LYS A 2 -15.54 -1.39 -12.19
CA LYS A 2 -15.46 -1.51 -10.73
C LYS A 2 -14.00 -1.56 -10.29
N GLY A 3 -13.57 -0.53 -9.57
CA GLY A 3 -12.23 -0.46 -8.99
C GLY A 3 -12.16 -0.92 -7.54
N GLY A 4 -10.96 -1.19 -7.05
CA GLY A 4 -10.68 -1.36 -5.63
C GLY A 4 -9.29 -0.88 -5.22
N VAL A 5 -8.98 -1.04 -3.95
CA VAL A 5 -7.66 -0.73 -3.38
C VAL A 5 -7.16 -1.90 -2.54
N LEU A 6 -5.90 -2.28 -2.74
CA LEU A 6 -5.15 -3.27 -1.98
C LEU A 6 -4.39 -2.59 -0.84
N LEU A 7 -4.76 -2.94 0.39
CA LEU A 7 -4.27 -2.35 1.63
C LEU A 7 -3.38 -3.33 2.38
N ILE A 8 -2.17 -2.86 2.72
CA ILE A 8 -1.13 -3.64 3.42
C ILE A 8 -0.73 -3.01 4.76
N GLY A 9 -1.47 -2.00 5.22
CA GLY A 9 -1.12 -1.32 6.48
C GLY A 9 -2.17 -0.32 6.97
N SER A 10 -1.68 0.78 7.54
CA SER A 10 -2.46 1.72 8.35
C SER A 10 -3.60 2.43 7.61
N LEU A 11 -3.63 2.46 6.28
CA LEU A 11 -4.76 3.03 5.53
C LEU A 11 -6.11 2.43 5.92
N LEU A 12 -6.13 1.17 6.36
CA LEU A 12 -7.36 0.46 6.71
C LEU A 12 -8.00 0.93 8.03
N TRP A 13 -7.20 1.38 9.00
CA TRP A 13 -7.66 1.57 10.38
C TRP A 13 -7.18 2.88 11.03
N GLU A 14 -6.19 3.56 10.47
CA GLU A 14 -5.63 4.77 11.09
C GLU A 14 -6.54 5.97 10.83
N ASP A 15 -6.85 6.71 11.91
CA ASP A 15 -7.77 7.86 11.94
C ASP A 15 -7.15 9.04 12.73
N GLU A 16 -7.91 10.11 12.96
CA GLU A 16 -7.43 11.26 13.75
C GLU A 16 -6.98 10.87 15.16
N THR A 17 -7.68 9.93 15.80
CA THR A 17 -7.54 9.60 17.21
C THR A 17 -6.30 8.77 17.50
N ASN A 18 -5.90 7.93 16.55
CA ASN A 18 -4.79 6.97 16.71
C ASN A 18 -3.56 7.30 15.83
N SER A 19 -3.66 8.26 14.91
CA SER A 19 -2.51 8.66 14.10
C SER A 19 -1.53 9.57 14.86
N LEU A 20 -0.23 9.32 14.65
CA LEU A 20 0.83 10.25 15.07
C LEU A 20 0.82 11.56 14.25
N ASN A 21 0.19 11.57 13.08
CA ASN A 21 -0.10 12.77 12.30
C ASN A 21 -1.62 12.90 12.18
N LYS A 22 -2.23 13.69 13.05
CA LYS A 22 -3.69 13.87 13.12
C LYS A 22 -4.30 14.33 11.80
N GLU A 23 -3.64 15.23 11.07
CA GLU A 23 -4.12 15.70 9.77
C GLU A 23 -4.17 14.55 8.75
N GLN A 24 -3.12 13.73 8.70
CA GLN A 24 -3.11 12.56 7.83
C GLN A 24 -4.15 11.52 8.26
N GLY A 25 -4.34 11.31 9.57
CA GLY A 25 -5.39 10.46 10.13
C GLY A 25 -6.77 10.84 9.64
N LYS A 26 -7.13 12.14 9.69
CA LYS A 26 -8.39 12.67 9.14
C LYS A 26 -8.55 12.39 7.65
N LEU A 27 -7.47 12.61 6.88
CA LEU A 27 -7.51 12.38 5.44
C LEU A 27 -7.78 10.91 5.12
N ARG A 28 -7.16 9.99 5.87
CA ARG A 28 -7.37 8.55 5.71
C ARG A 28 -8.78 8.13 6.09
N GLU A 29 -9.29 8.63 7.20
CA GLU A 29 -10.66 8.39 7.64
C GLU A 29 -11.69 8.85 6.61
N LYS A 30 -11.58 10.10 6.17
CA LYS A 30 -12.46 10.64 5.12
C LYS A 30 -12.32 9.89 3.81
N TRP A 31 -11.10 9.52 3.42
CA TRP A 31 -10.88 8.76 2.19
C TRP A 31 -11.57 7.39 2.22
N ARG A 32 -11.58 6.70 3.37
CA ARG A 32 -12.27 5.41 3.54
C ARG A 32 -13.77 5.49 3.33
N GLU A 33 -14.40 6.66 3.43
CA GLU A 33 -15.83 6.85 3.09
C GLU A 33 -16.14 6.52 1.62
N ASN A 34 -15.13 6.46 0.74
CA ASN A 34 -15.28 6.06 -0.65
C ASN A 34 -15.22 4.53 -0.88
N LEU A 35 -15.06 3.75 0.19
CA LEU A 35 -14.82 2.30 0.13
C LEU A 35 -15.99 1.50 0.70
N GLU A 36 -16.28 0.36 0.09
CA GLU A 36 -17.24 -0.62 0.61
C GLU A 36 -16.58 -1.47 1.71
N ILE A 37 -16.36 -0.89 2.90
CA ILE A 37 -15.64 -1.52 4.02
C ILE A 37 -16.27 -2.86 4.47
N SER A 38 -17.56 -3.09 4.22
CA SER A 38 -18.22 -4.38 4.48
C SER A 38 -17.77 -5.49 3.52
N ASN A 39 -17.27 -5.13 2.34
CA ASN A 39 -16.92 -6.04 1.24
C ASN A 39 -15.41 -6.27 1.17
N LYS A 40 -14.76 -6.48 2.32
CA LYS A 40 -13.33 -6.80 2.40
C LYS A 40 -13.05 -8.16 1.79
N ILE A 41 -12.05 -8.21 0.91
CA ILE A 41 -11.56 -9.45 0.30
C ILE A 41 -10.12 -9.66 0.75
N TYR A 42 -9.86 -10.73 1.51
CA TYR A 42 -8.51 -11.08 1.93
C TYR A 42 -7.79 -11.78 0.78
N THR A 43 -6.56 -11.36 0.49
CA THR A 43 -5.76 -11.92 -0.60
C THR A 43 -4.30 -12.12 -0.18
N LYS A 44 -3.61 -13.05 -0.86
CA LYS A 44 -2.20 -13.34 -0.63
C LYS A 44 -1.33 -12.48 -1.53
N VAL A 45 -0.40 -11.74 -0.94
CA VAL A 45 0.49 -10.82 -1.66
C VAL A 45 1.89 -10.82 -1.08
N PRO A 46 2.91 -10.43 -1.87
CA PRO A 46 4.28 -10.51 -1.42
C PRO A 46 4.63 -9.32 -0.52
N ILE A 47 4.22 -9.36 0.74
CA ILE A 47 4.44 -8.28 1.72
C ILE A 47 5.31 -8.72 2.89
N ARG A 48 6.11 -7.78 3.40
CA ARG A 48 6.94 -7.95 4.60
C ARG A 48 7.27 -6.59 5.23
N TYR A 49 7.72 -6.59 6.48
CA TYR A 49 8.38 -5.40 7.06
C TYR A 49 9.65 -5.06 6.30
N GLY A 50 9.81 -3.79 5.91
CA GLY A 50 10.95 -3.41 5.07
C GLY A 50 11.24 -1.91 4.94
N ARG A 51 10.45 -1.03 5.57
CA ARG A 51 10.73 0.41 5.58
C ARG A 51 10.75 0.91 7.02
N LYS A 52 11.86 1.52 7.43
CA LYS A 52 11.98 2.14 8.75
C LYS A 52 11.29 3.50 8.73
N SER A 53 10.21 3.66 9.47
CA SER A 53 9.42 4.88 9.45
C SER A 53 9.81 5.82 10.58
N THR A 54 10.43 6.95 10.23
CA THR A 54 10.77 8.01 11.20
C THR A 54 9.51 8.60 11.84
N SER A 55 8.44 8.78 11.06
CA SER A 55 7.15 9.29 11.55
C SER A 55 6.41 8.29 12.45
N LYS A 56 6.76 7.00 12.39
CA LYS A 56 6.24 5.95 13.28
C LYS A 56 7.24 5.58 14.37
N ARG A 57 7.91 6.59 14.93
CA ARG A 57 8.89 6.44 16.04
C ARG A 57 10.00 5.43 15.73
N CYS A 58 10.46 5.43 14.48
CA CYS A 58 11.55 4.59 13.99
C CYS A 58 11.27 3.08 14.00
N THR A 59 10.00 2.66 14.02
CA THR A 59 9.60 1.26 13.80
C THR A 59 9.53 0.92 12.31
N TYR A 60 9.34 -0.36 11.98
CA TYR A 60 9.24 -0.81 10.59
C TYR A 60 7.79 -0.88 10.13
N THR A 61 7.53 -0.43 8.90
CA THR A 61 6.26 -0.60 8.19
C THR A 61 6.40 -1.65 7.08
N MET A 62 5.26 -2.20 6.67
CA MET A 62 5.17 -3.17 5.60
C MET A 62 5.37 -2.49 4.23
N LEU A 63 5.89 -3.27 3.28
CA LEU A 63 6.02 -2.94 1.86
C LEU A 63 5.86 -4.19 1.01
N PHE A 64 5.76 -4.03 -0.31
CA PHE A 64 5.78 -5.15 -1.27
C PHE A 64 7.22 -5.58 -1.61
N SER A 65 7.51 -6.87 -1.54
CA SER A 65 8.82 -7.47 -1.80
C SER A 65 8.66 -8.78 -2.56
N ASN A 66 9.10 -8.80 -3.81
CA ASN A 66 9.09 -9.99 -4.68
C ASN A 66 10.04 -11.09 -4.20
N SER A 67 10.89 -10.83 -3.20
CA SER A 67 11.79 -11.82 -2.61
C SER A 67 11.18 -12.64 -1.46
N VAL A 68 9.90 -12.44 -1.11
CA VAL A 68 9.28 -13.24 -0.04
C VAL A 68 9.00 -14.67 -0.50
N GLU A 69 9.38 -15.64 0.32
CA GLU A 69 9.04 -17.05 0.10
C GLU A 69 7.61 -17.36 0.55
N GLN A 70 7.16 -16.71 1.62
CA GLN A 70 5.81 -16.86 2.18
C GLN A 70 5.02 -15.57 2.00
N LEU A 71 3.95 -15.65 1.22
CA LEU A 71 3.05 -14.52 0.99
C LEU A 71 2.32 -14.11 2.29
N GLY A 72 2.26 -12.80 2.52
CA GLY A 72 1.42 -12.23 3.56
C GLY A 72 -0.05 -12.17 3.14
N THR A 73 -0.90 -11.74 4.07
CA THR A 73 -2.31 -11.45 3.81
C THR A 73 -2.51 -9.94 3.77
N ALA A 74 -3.13 -9.45 2.70
CA ALA A 74 -3.59 -8.07 2.55
C ALA A 74 -5.10 -8.04 2.33
N VAL A 75 -5.66 -6.83 2.27
CA VAL A 75 -7.10 -6.62 2.12
C VAL A 75 -7.37 -5.80 0.86
N ILE A 76 -8.13 -6.35 -0.08
CA ILE A 76 -8.73 -5.59 -1.16
C ILE A 76 -10.08 -5.05 -0.68
N ILE A 77 -10.35 -3.78 -0.93
CA ILE A 77 -11.67 -3.17 -0.69
C ILE A 77 -12.14 -2.49 -1.97
N PRO A 78 -13.33 -2.83 -2.50
CA PRO A 78 -13.93 -2.14 -3.64
C PRO A 78 -14.22 -0.66 -3.32
N PHE A 79 -14.11 0.20 -4.32
CA PHE A 79 -14.69 1.54 -4.25
C PHE A 79 -16.22 1.44 -4.34
N ILE A 80 -16.93 2.34 -3.65
CA ILE A 80 -18.40 2.42 -3.74
C ILE A 80 -18.81 2.77 -5.17
N ASN A 81 -18.20 3.83 -5.72
CA ASN A 81 -18.53 4.33 -7.04
C ASN A 81 -17.74 3.59 -8.13
N GLU A 82 -18.44 3.26 -9.21
CA GLU A 82 -17.83 2.81 -10.45
C GLU A 82 -17.18 3.97 -11.22
N THR A 83 -16.33 3.63 -12.18
CA THR A 83 -15.67 4.57 -13.09
C THR A 83 -16.08 4.31 -14.53
N GLU A 84 -16.25 5.38 -15.31
CA GLU A 84 -16.64 5.30 -16.73
C GLU A 84 -15.50 5.75 -17.64
N THR A 85 -14.65 6.64 -17.14
CA THR A 85 -13.56 7.26 -17.89
C THR A 85 -12.22 7.09 -17.21
N PHE A 86 -11.14 7.27 -17.97
CA PHE A 86 -9.79 7.37 -17.40
C PHE A 86 -9.69 8.46 -16.32
N ASN A 87 -10.40 9.57 -16.48
CA ASN A 87 -10.34 10.66 -15.52
C ASN A 87 -10.94 10.26 -14.17
N ASP A 88 -11.97 9.40 -14.16
CA ASP A 88 -12.55 8.85 -12.93
C ASP A 88 -11.56 7.91 -12.22
N ILE A 89 -10.89 7.04 -12.99
CA ILE A 89 -9.81 6.17 -12.49
C ILE A 89 -8.69 7.02 -11.88
N LYS A 90 -8.24 8.05 -12.60
CA LYS A 90 -7.21 8.99 -12.12
C LYS A 90 -7.66 9.71 -10.85
N ASN A 91 -8.90 10.19 -10.78
CA ASN A 91 -9.44 10.86 -9.59
C ASN A 91 -9.48 9.93 -8.37
N GLN A 92 -9.83 8.66 -8.53
CA GLN A 92 -9.75 7.67 -7.46
C GLN A 92 -8.28 7.44 -7.01
N ALA A 93 -7.35 7.34 -7.95
CA ALA A 93 -5.92 7.23 -7.66
C ALA A 93 -5.37 8.46 -6.92
N LEU A 94 -5.76 9.66 -7.34
CA LEU A 94 -5.40 10.92 -6.69
C LEU A 94 -5.97 11.00 -5.27
N SER A 95 -7.22 10.59 -5.07
CA SER A 95 -7.84 10.51 -3.75
C SER A 95 -7.05 9.60 -2.80
N LEU A 96 -6.62 8.42 -3.27
CA LEU A 96 -5.70 7.54 -2.54
C LEU A 96 -4.34 8.22 -2.29
N SER A 97 -3.79 8.90 -3.28
CA SER A 97 -2.52 9.63 -3.17
C SER A 97 -2.53 10.69 -2.04
N TYR A 98 -3.64 11.42 -1.87
CA TYR A 98 -3.81 12.35 -0.74
C TYR A 98 -3.91 11.59 0.60
N ALA A 99 -4.62 10.47 0.65
CA ALA A 99 -4.74 9.63 1.86
C ALA A 99 -3.40 9.00 2.29
N GLU A 100 -2.47 8.83 1.36
CA GLU A 100 -1.10 8.38 1.63
C GLU A 100 -0.10 9.52 1.84
N GLY A 101 -0.46 10.75 1.49
CA GLY A 101 0.41 11.92 1.59
C GLY A 101 1.43 12.05 0.45
N ILE A 102 1.25 11.29 -0.65
CA ILE A 102 2.00 11.46 -1.91
C ILE A 102 1.63 12.83 -2.51
N SER A 103 0.33 13.10 -2.58
CA SER A 103 -0.24 14.42 -2.83
C SER A 103 -0.48 15.18 -1.54
N ASN A 104 -0.26 16.48 -1.56
CA ASN A 104 -0.55 17.39 -0.45
C ASN A 104 -0.65 18.84 -0.96
N LYS A 105 -0.96 19.79 -0.07
CA LYS A 105 -1.12 21.21 -0.43
C LYS A 105 0.09 21.80 -1.16
N ARG A 106 1.32 21.38 -0.81
CA ARG A 106 2.55 21.90 -1.44
C ARG A 106 2.79 21.28 -2.82
N TYR A 107 2.30 20.05 -3.01
CA TYR A 107 2.49 19.32 -4.24
C TYR A 107 1.22 18.54 -4.57
N PRO A 108 0.22 19.21 -5.16
CA PRO A 108 -1.08 18.63 -5.43
C PRO A 108 -1.02 17.65 -6.61
N ASP A 109 -1.98 16.74 -6.62
CA ASP A 109 -2.36 15.91 -7.77
C ASP A 109 -1.24 15.08 -8.39
N ARG A 110 -0.36 14.53 -7.56
CA ARG A 110 0.74 13.64 -7.97
C ARG A 110 0.41 12.18 -7.68
N LEU A 111 0.87 11.28 -8.53
CA LEU A 111 0.84 9.83 -8.27
C LEU A 111 2.20 9.30 -7.79
N ILE A 112 3.25 10.12 -7.84
CA ILE A 112 4.63 9.75 -7.52
C ILE A 112 5.21 10.75 -6.52
N ALA A 113 5.84 10.24 -5.47
CA ALA A 113 6.66 10.98 -4.52
C ALA A 113 8.02 10.30 -4.35
N SER A 114 8.97 10.99 -3.70
CA SER A 114 10.32 10.47 -3.47
C SER A 114 10.40 9.22 -2.58
N TRP A 115 9.29 8.81 -1.96
CA TRP A 115 9.23 7.68 -1.03
C TRP A 115 8.24 6.59 -1.45
N GLY A 116 7.41 6.83 -2.47
CA GLY A 116 6.34 5.91 -2.86
C GLY A 116 5.52 6.44 -4.03
N ALA A 117 4.70 5.57 -4.61
CA ALA A 117 3.82 5.89 -5.72
C ALA A 117 2.48 5.14 -5.60
N VAL A 118 1.46 5.59 -6.32
CA VAL A 118 0.20 4.86 -6.50
C VAL A 118 0.33 3.98 -7.74
N GLY A 119 0.38 2.66 -7.57
CA GLY A 119 0.42 1.70 -8.68
C GLY A 119 -0.95 1.10 -8.98
N ILE A 120 -1.16 0.62 -10.20
CA ILE A 120 -2.40 -0.05 -10.64
C ILE A 120 -2.14 -1.49 -11.10
N THR A 121 -3.11 -2.36 -10.97
CA THR A 121 -3.19 -3.61 -11.75
C THR A 121 -4.58 -3.72 -12.35
N PHE A 122 -4.64 -4.02 -13.65
CA PHE A 122 -5.88 -4.32 -14.34
C PHE A 122 -6.18 -5.82 -14.33
N ASN A 123 -7.46 -6.18 -14.41
CA ASN A 123 -7.86 -7.58 -14.49
C ASN A 123 -7.42 -8.19 -15.83
N LYS A 124 -6.58 -9.23 -15.76
CA LYS A 124 -5.97 -9.89 -16.93
C LYS A 124 -6.99 -10.57 -17.84
N SER A 125 -8.17 -10.94 -17.33
CA SER A 125 -9.21 -11.58 -18.15
C SER A 125 -9.82 -10.64 -19.20
N LYS A 126 -9.61 -9.32 -19.06
CA LYS A 126 -10.14 -8.27 -19.93
C LYS A 126 -9.02 -7.39 -20.50
N ASP A 127 -7.81 -7.94 -20.65
CA ASP A 127 -6.60 -7.16 -20.96
C ASP A 127 -6.74 -6.33 -22.24
N GLU A 128 -7.37 -6.91 -23.27
CA GLU A 128 -7.61 -6.28 -24.57
C GLU A 128 -8.58 -5.09 -24.49
N GLU A 129 -9.50 -5.09 -23.52
CA GLU A 129 -10.46 -3.99 -23.30
C GLU A 129 -9.79 -2.74 -22.69
N TYR A 130 -8.63 -2.92 -22.06
CA TYR A 130 -7.96 -1.87 -21.28
C TYR A 130 -6.78 -1.22 -22.00
N VAL A 131 -6.52 -1.52 -23.26
CA VAL A 131 -5.34 -1.02 -24.00
C VAL A 131 -5.22 0.50 -23.94
N GLU A 132 -6.30 1.24 -24.25
CA GLU A 132 -6.29 2.71 -24.23
C GLU A 132 -6.20 3.30 -22.81
N LEU A 133 -6.81 2.63 -21.82
CA LEU A 133 -6.72 3.05 -20.41
C LEU A 133 -5.32 2.86 -19.86
N LYS A 134 -4.69 1.71 -20.16
CA LYS A 134 -3.30 1.41 -19.81
C LYS A 134 -2.37 2.42 -20.43
N LYS A 135 -2.54 2.76 -21.71
CA LYS A 135 -1.73 3.77 -22.38
C LYS A 135 -1.79 5.11 -21.63
N LYS A 136 -3.00 5.62 -21.35
CA LYS A 136 -3.18 6.86 -20.58
C LYS A 136 -2.57 6.78 -19.18
N TRP A 137 -2.67 5.63 -18.52
CA TRP A 137 -2.02 5.41 -17.23
C TRP A 137 -0.50 5.44 -17.33
N HIS A 138 0.06 4.79 -18.35
CA HIS A 138 1.51 4.76 -18.59
C HIS A 138 2.06 6.16 -18.83
N ASP A 139 1.30 7.03 -19.50
CA ASP A 139 1.67 8.43 -19.72
C ASP A 139 1.81 9.22 -18.39
N GLU A 140 1.06 8.88 -17.33
CA GLU A 140 1.22 9.49 -15.99
C GLU A 140 2.52 9.07 -15.29
N PHE A 141 3.14 7.99 -15.76
CA PHE A 141 4.40 7.44 -15.27
C PHE A 141 5.53 7.64 -16.26
N ASP A 142 5.36 8.56 -17.23
CA ASP A 142 6.44 8.93 -18.12
C ASP A 142 7.66 9.41 -17.33
N HIS A 143 8.84 8.94 -17.71
CA HIS A 143 10.11 9.14 -16.99
C HIS A 143 10.18 8.59 -15.55
N PHE A 144 9.24 7.74 -15.10
CA PHE A 144 9.29 7.14 -13.77
C PHE A 144 10.46 6.13 -13.62
N ASP A 145 11.26 6.32 -12.57
CA ASP A 145 12.30 5.37 -12.19
C ASP A 145 11.84 4.48 -11.02
N ASN A 146 11.76 3.18 -11.30
CA ASN A 146 11.35 2.17 -10.34
C ASN A 146 12.52 1.43 -9.66
N VAL A 147 13.78 1.74 -9.99
CA VAL A 147 14.96 0.98 -9.54
C VAL A 147 15.03 0.84 -8.02
N ASN A 148 14.55 1.83 -7.28
CA ASN A 148 14.61 1.86 -5.82
C ASN A 148 13.44 1.15 -5.12
N TYR A 149 12.44 0.62 -5.84
CA TYR A 149 11.27 -0.05 -5.25
C TYR A 149 11.53 -1.52 -4.87
N LYS A 150 12.74 -1.81 -4.39
CA LYS A 150 13.25 -3.15 -4.07
C LYS A 150 14.44 -3.10 -3.11
N ILE A 151 14.78 -4.25 -2.52
CA ILE A 151 16.05 -4.48 -1.84
C ILE A 151 16.85 -5.57 -2.56
N GLY A 152 18.15 -5.34 -2.76
CA GLY A 152 19.04 -6.32 -3.36
C GLY A 152 18.71 -6.60 -4.82
N THR A 153 18.59 -7.89 -5.17
CA THR A 153 18.48 -8.37 -6.56
C THR A 153 17.06 -8.70 -7.01
N GLU A 154 16.04 -8.50 -6.16
CA GLU A 154 14.65 -8.79 -6.54
C GLU A 154 14.16 -7.82 -7.63
N SER A 155 12.99 -8.13 -8.20
CA SER A 155 12.28 -7.22 -9.10
C SER A 155 11.61 -6.09 -8.30
N PRO A 156 11.63 -4.83 -8.78
CA PRO A 156 10.88 -3.74 -8.16
C PRO A 156 9.40 -4.08 -7.99
N SER A 157 8.76 -3.59 -6.93
CA SER A 157 7.32 -3.84 -6.64
C SER A 157 6.35 -3.09 -7.54
N ILE A 158 6.84 -2.13 -8.34
CA ILE A 158 6.09 -1.37 -9.34
C ILE A 158 6.92 -1.32 -10.63
N SER A 159 6.28 -1.37 -11.79
CA SER A 159 6.93 -1.27 -13.09
C SER A 159 7.21 0.19 -13.46
N LYS A 160 8.03 0.42 -14.49
CA LYS A 160 8.25 1.76 -15.06
C LYS A 160 6.98 2.41 -15.62
N LYS A 161 5.93 1.62 -15.82
CA LYS A 161 4.64 2.03 -16.37
C LYS A 161 3.60 2.30 -15.28
N GLY A 162 4.01 2.32 -14.02
CA GLY A 162 3.10 2.53 -12.89
C GLY A 162 2.18 1.34 -12.57
N GLU A 163 2.49 0.16 -13.10
CA GLU A 163 1.73 -1.06 -12.80
C GLU A 163 2.37 -1.80 -11.63
N LEU A 164 1.56 -2.40 -10.74
CA LEU A 164 2.11 -3.27 -9.68
C LEU A 164 2.84 -4.45 -10.32
N ASN A 165 4.03 -4.74 -9.83
CA ASN A 165 4.93 -5.72 -10.44
C ASN A 165 5.13 -6.91 -9.51
N PHE A 166 4.02 -7.61 -9.26
CA PHE A 166 3.93 -8.89 -8.56
C PHE A 166 2.66 -9.61 -9.01
N ASN A 167 2.57 -10.92 -8.75
CA ASN A 167 1.34 -11.63 -9.08
C ASN A 167 0.23 -11.25 -8.10
N LEU A 168 -0.89 -10.79 -8.64
CA LEU A 168 -2.11 -10.48 -7.92
C LEU A 168 -3.28 -11.01 -8.75
N ASP A 169 -4.01 -11.97 -8.19
CA ASP A 169 -5.23 -12.46 -8.79
C ASP A 169 -6.39 -11.55 -8.35
N LEU A 170 -6.94 -10.80 -9.30
CA LEU A 170 -8.05 -9.90 -9.03
C LEU A 170 -9.35 -10.71 -8.92
N PRO A 171 -10.20 -10.43 -7.92
CA PRO A 171 -11.58 -10.93 -7.90
C PRO A 171 -12.30 -10.57 -9.21
N GLU A 172 -13.11 -11.48 -9.75
CA GLU A 172 -13.80 -11.29 -11.04
C GLU A 172 -14.65 -10.00 -11.09
N MET A 173 -15.19 -9.58 -9.94
CA MET A 173 -15.97 -8.36 -9.79
C MET A 173 -15.16 -7.07 -9.94
N LEU A 174 -13.83 -7.12 -9.95
CA LEU A 174 -12.96 -5.95 -10.05
C LEU A 174 -12.27 -5.90 -11.42
N ASP A 175 -12.29 -4.71 -12.02
CA ASP A 175 -11.63 -4.41 -13.27
C ASP A 175 -10.20 -3.90 -13.06
N TYR A 176 -9.95 -3.24 -11.92
CA TYR A 176 -8.62 -2.79 -11.52
C TYR A 176 -8.50 -2.64 -10.00
N VAL A 177 -7.26 -2.65 -9.52
CA VAL A 177 -6.92 -2.40 -8.11
C VAL A 177 -5.74 -1.44 -8.03
N PHE A 178 -5.83 -0.45 -7.13
CA PHE A 178 -4.69 0.38 -6.74
C PHE A 178 -3.94 -0.19 -5.53
N ALA A 179 -2.66 0.10 -5.43
CA ALA A 179 -1.90 -0.05 -4.18
C ALA A 179 -0.84 1.04 -4.06
N THR A 180 -0.21 1.13 -2.90
CA THR A 180 0.89 2.09 -2.65
C THR A 180 2.24 1.38 -2.49
N PRO A 181 2.94 1.03 -3.58
CA PRO A 181 4.36 0.67 -3.51
C PRO A 181 5.19 1.78 -2.88
N VAL A 182 6.10 1.40 -1.98
CA VAL A 182 7.00 2.34 -1.28
C VAL A 182 8.45 1.95 -1.46
N ILE A 183 9.31 2.95 -1.47
CA ILE A 183 10.76 2.77 -1.54
C ILE A 183 11.26 2.34 -0.14
N PRO A 184 11.89 1.16 0.01
CA PRO A 184 12.61 0.80 1.23
C PRO A 184 13.73 1.80 1.50
N ASN A 185 13.92 2.18 2.77
CA ASN A 185 15.00 3.06 3.21
C ASN A 185 16.04 2.30 4.05
N ILE A 186 16.21 1.02 3.76
CA ILE A 186 17.16 0.10 4.40
C ILE A 186 17.77 -0.78 3.32
N SER A 187 18.99 -1.27 3.55
CA SER A 187 19.72 -2.12 2.60
C SER A 187 19.44 -3.62 2.74
N MET A 188 18.79 -4.02 3.82
CA MET A 188 18.46 -5.41 4.12
C MET A 188 17.20 -5.46 4.97
N TYR A 189 16.34 -6.43 4.69
CA TYR A 189 15.12 -6.62 5.45
C TYR A 189 15.39 -6.92 6.93
N PRO A 190 14.60 -6.35 7.86
CA PRO A 190 14.77 -6.61 9.29
C PRO A 190 14.32 -8.03 9.64
N THR A 191 14.99 -8.62 10.63
CA THR A 191 14.53 -9.84 11.30
C THR A 191 13.41 -9.49 12.28
N SER A 192 12.62 -10.49 12.71
CA SER A 192 11.64 -10.29 13.77
C SER A 192 12.27 -9.74 15.06
N ASP A 193 13.51 -10.12 15.41
CA ASP A 193 14.25 -9.51 16.54
C ASP A 193 14.45 -8.00 16.36
N LYS A 194 14.93 -7.56 15.19
CA LYS A 194 15.13 -6.14 14.91
C LYS A 194 13.82 -5.34 14.95
N ILE A 195 12.71 -5.96 14.53
CA ILE A 195 11.38 -5.33 14.57
C ILE A 195 10.93 -5.18 16.02
N VAL A 196 11.01 -6.25 16.82
CA VAL A 196 10.65 -6.24 18.25
C VAL A 196 11.48 -5.21 18.99
N SER A 197 12.80 -5.20 18.83
CA SER A 197 13.69 -4.21 19.45
C SER A 197 13.29 -2.78 19.07
N ALA A 198 13.06 -2.49 17.79
CA ALA A 198 12.67 -1.16 17.35
C ALA A 198 11.33 -0.69 17.98
N ILE A 199 10.38 -1.61 18.18
CA ILE A 199 9.10 -1.31 18.85
C ILE A 199 9.31 -1.03 20.33
N LEU A 200 10.04 -1.91 21.04
CA LEU A 200 10.28 -1.77 22.49
C LEU A 200 11.13 -0.56 22.84
N GLU A 201 12.08 -0.19 21.98
CA GLU A 201 12.96 0.96 22.16
C GLU A 201 12.32 2.29 21.76
N SER A 202 11.23 2.26 20.99
CA SER A 202 10.51 3.47 20.61
C SER A 202 9.94 4.19 21.85
N LYS A 203 10.09 5.52 21.90
CA LYS A 203 9.62 6.33 23.04
C LYS A 203 8.63 7.41 22.59
N PRO A 204 7.37 7.38 23.07
CA PRO A 204 6.73 6.25 23.76
C PRO A 204 6.71 4.99 22.88
N LYS A 205 6.50 3.81 23.49
CA LYS A 205 6.32 2.55 22.74
C LYS A 205 5.26 2.73 21.65
N TYR A 206 5.54 2.25 20.45
CA TYR A 206 4.63 2.30 19.30
C TYR A 206 4.49 0.91 18.67
N ASP A 207 3.70 0.06 19.33
CA ASP A 207 3.27 -1.25 18.84
C ASP A 207 1.97 -1.20 18.03
N THR A 208 1.29 -0.05 18.03
CA THR A 208 -0.02 0.15 17.40
C THR A 208 -0.05 -0.32 15.96
N TYR A 209 0.99 -0.03 15.17
CA TYR A 209 1.01 -0.42 13.75
C TYR A 209 0.94 -1.94 13.56
N VAL A 210 1.73 -2.70 14.31
CA VAL A 210 1.74 -4.18 14.24
C VAL A 210 0.42 -4.72 14.78
N LYS A 211 0.00 -4.28 15.98
CA LYS A 211 -1.22 -4.76 16.64
C LYS A 211 -2.47 -4.48 15.81
N GLN A 212 -2.59 -3.29 15.21
CA GLN A 212 -3.77 -2.94 14.42
C GLN A 212 -3.80 -3.62 13.07
N ASN A 213 -2.66 -3.78 12.38
CA ASN A 213 -2.60 -4.63 11.19
C ASN A 213 -3.03 -6.06 11.54
N PHE A 214 -2.53 -6.59 12.67
CA PHE A 214 -2.94 -7.89 13.17
C PHE A 214 -4.46 -7.93 13.47
N ILE A 215 -5.03 -6.99 14.20
CA ILE A 215 -6.48 -7.00 14.47
C ILE A 215 -7.31 -6.93 13.17
N ASN A 216 -6.82 -6.23 12.15
CA ASN A 216 -7.53 -6.02 10.88
C ASN A 216 -7.24 -7.07 9.79
N GLY A 217 -6.66 -8.23 10.15
CA GLY A 217 -6.43 -9.33 9.21
C GLY A 217 -5.29 -9.14 8.20
N ILE A 218 -4.55 -8.03 8.28
CA ILE A 218 -3.31 -7.84 7.51
C ILE A 218 -2.20 -8.61 8.23
N ARG A 219 -1.49 -9.48 7.52
CA ARG A 219 -0.52 -10.42 8.12
C ARG A 219 0.75 -10.55 7.31
N VAL A 220 1.87 -10.72 8.00
CA VAL A 220 3.10 -11.32 7.47
C VAL A 220 3.47 -12.56 8.29
N HIS A 221 4.32 -13.43 7.74
CA HIS A 221 4.67 -14.73 8.35
C HIS A 221 5.21 -14.62 9.79
N ASP A 222 5.88 -13.53 10.12
CA ASP A 222 6.52 -13.32 11.44
C ASP A 222 5.60 -12.65 12.48
N ASP A 223 4.37 -12.26 12.13
CA ASP A 223 3.55 -11.40 12.98
C ASP A 223 3.21 -12.03 14.33
N GLU A 224 2.85 -13.32 14.39
CA GLU A 224 2.49 -14.00 15.64
C GLU A 224 3.66 -13.94 16.65
N LYS A 225 4.87 -14.25 16.17
CA LYS A 225 6.10 -14.17 16.95
C LYS A 225 6.41 -12.75 17.40
N ILE A 226 6.17 -11.74 16.55
CA ILE A 226 6.38 -10.34 16.91
C ILE A 226 5.39 -9.92 18.00
N ILE A 227 4.10 -10.25 17.83
CA ILE A 227 3.01 -9.92 18.78
C ILE A 227 3.29 -10.52 20.16
N GLU A 228 3.63 -11.81 20.23
CA GLU A 228 3.95 -12.49 21.50
C GLU A 228 5.07 -11.78 22.26
N ARG A 229 6.11 -11.33 21.54
CA ARG A 229 7.33 -10.77 22.14
C ARG A 229 7.22 -9.30 22.53
N ILE A 230 6.32 -8.54 21.91
CA ILE A 230 6.13 -7.13 22.28
C ILE A 230 5.19 -6.96 23.48
N GLY A 231 4.36 -7.95 23.82
CA GLY A 231 3.33 -7.84 24.86
C GLY A 231 2.20 -6.92 24.45
#